data_AF-A0A1Y1ZKW5-F1
#
_entry.id   AF-A0A1Y1ZKW5-F1
#
_cell.length_a   1.000
_cell.length_b   1.000
_cell.length_c   1.000
_cell.angle_alpha   90.00
_cell.angle_beta   90.00
_cell.angle_gamma   90.00
#
_symmetry.space_group_name_H-M   'P 1'
#
loop_
_entity.id
_entity.type
_entity.pdbx_description
1 polymer ?
#
loop_
_entity_poly.entity_id
_entity_poly.type
_entity_poly.pdbx_seq_one_letter_code
_entity_poly.pdbx_strand_id
1 'polypeptide(L)' 'LDNIASILTLKEQANKDSLISKLIDNVAYSLVASLFYFKLDRDLDRHKGRFIGLGRILCSILGKDPAFLELIKQLLADLA' A
#
# COMPACT_ATOMS: atom_id res chain seq x y z
N LEU A 1 30.42 4.96 12.72
CA LEU A 1 29.36 4.96 11.67
C LEU A 1 29.28 3.52 11.16
N ASP A 2 29.07 2.60 12.10
CA ASP A 2 29.69 1.26 12.03
C ASP A 2 28.62 0.19 11.91
N ASN A 3 28.11 0.00 10.70
CA ASN A 3 27.57 -1.29 10.21
C ASN A 3 26.88 -1.18 8.85
N ILE A 4 27.24 -0.22 7.99
CA ILE A 4 26.65 -0.15 6.65
C ILE A 4 26.90 -1.46 5.87
N ALA A 5 28.10 -2.03 5.98
CA ALA A 5 28.44 -3.32 5.37
C ALA A 5 27.57 -4.47 5.91
N SER A 6 27.36 -4.53 7.23
CA SER A 6 26.53 -5.55 7.89
C SER A 6 25.05 -5.40 7.60
N ILE A 7 24.54 -4.16 7.46
CA ILE A 7 23.15 -3.89 7.05
C ILE A 7 22.92 -4.38 5.62
N LEU A 8 23.88 -4.19 4.71
CA LEU A 8 23.79 -4.72 3.34
C LEU A 8 23.79 -6.24 3.32
N THR A 9 24.65 -6.89 4.12
CA THR A 9 24.67 -8.36 4.21
C THR A 9 23.40 -8.93 4.82
N LEU A 10 22.86 -8.28 5.85
CA LEU A 10 21.58 -8.64 6.46
C LEU A 10 20.41 -8.47 5.48
N LYS A 11 20.42 -7.40 4.67
CA LYS A 11 19.44 -7.19 3.59
C LYS A 11 19.52 -8.30 2.53
N GLU A 12 20.74 -8.68 2.12
CA GLU A 12 20.94 -9.78 1.18
C GLU A 12 20.50 -11.14 1.72
N GLN A 13 20.72 -11.41 3.01
CA GLN A 13 20.25 -12.63 3.67
C GLN A 13 18.73 -12.65 3.84
N ALA A 14 18.13 -11.53 4.25
CA ALA A 14 16.67 -11.38 4.35
C ALA A 14 15.98 -11.59 2.99
N ASN A 15 16.59 -11.13 1.90
CA ASN A 15 16.08 -11.36 0.54
C ASN A 15 16.16 -12.83 0.09
N LYS A 16 17.11 -13.61 0.62
CA LYS A 16 17.27 -15.05 0.31
C LYS A 16 16.37 -15.93 1.17
N ASP A 17 15.93 -15.45 2.32
CA ASP A 17 15.01 -16.15 3.20
C ASP A 17 13.56 -15.88 2.77
N SER A 18 12.91 -16.91 2.22
CA SER A 18 11.55 -16.82 1.68
C SER A 18 10.49 -16.50 2.73
N LEU A 19 10.72 -16.83 4.00
CA LEU A 19 9.80 -16.50 5.10
C LEU A 19 9.91 -15.04 5.50
N ILE A 20 11.14 -14.52 5.58
CA ILE A 20 11.39 -13.10 5.90
C ILE A 20 10.90 -12.21 4.77
N SER A 21 11.22 -12.57 3.52
CA SER A 21 10.75 -11.86 2.33
C SER A 21 9.22 -11.76 2.30
N LYS A 22 8.51 -12.88 2.49
CA LYS A 22 7.05 -12.89 2.53
C LYS A 22 6.46 -12.06 3.68
N LEU A 23 7.13 -12.03 4.84
CA LEU A 23 6.70 -11.20 5.97
C LEU A 23 6.83 -9.71 5.62
N ILE A 24 7.95 -9.31 5.01
CA ILE A 24 8.20 -7.95 4.55
C ILE A 24 7.13 -7.54 3.53
N ASP A 25 6.84 -8.39 2.56
CA ASP A 25 5.82 -8.14 1.54
C ASP A 25 4.44 -7.94 2.17
N ASN A 26 4.05 -8.78 3.13
CA ASN A 26 2.77 -8.65 3.83
C ASN A 26 2.67 -7.33 4.61
N VAL A 27 3.76 -6.92 5.27
CA VAL A 27 3.81 -5.66 6.01
C VAL A 27 3.75 -4.48 5.05
N ALA A 28 4.54 -4.50 3.98
CA ALA A 28 4.53 -3.48 2.94
C ALA A 28 3.14 -3.34 2.30
N TYR A 29 2.51 -4.46 1.95
CA TYR A 29 1.14 -4.50 1.44
C TYR A 29 0.16 -3.87 2.42
N SER A 30 0.25 -4.24 3.71
CA SER A 30 -0.64 -3.69 4.74
C SER A 30 -0.45 -2.19 4.95
N LEU A 31 0.80 -1.72 4.92
CA LEU A 31 1.13 -0.29 5.02
C LEU A 31 0.56 0.47 3.82
N VAL A 32 0.77 -0.03 2.60
CA VAL A 32 0.25 0.60 1.39
C VAL A 32 -1.28 0.61 1.40
N ALA A 33 -1.92 -0.52 1.74
CA ALA A 33 -3.38 -0.60 1.85
C ALA A 33 -3.95 0.39 2.89
N SER A 34 -3.24 0.59 4.01
CA SER A 34 -3.66 1.54 5.05
C SER A 34 -3.70 3.01 4.60
N LEU A 35 -3.00 3.34 3.50
CA LEU A 35 -3.05 4.68 2.93
C LEU A 35 -4.37 4.95 2.22
N PHE A 36 -5.10 3.92 1.81
CA PHE A 36 -6.32 4.06 1.03
C PHE A 36 -7.56 3.82 1.89
N TYR A 37 -8.55 4.70 1.75
CA TYR A 37 -9.82 4.57 2.46
C TYR A 37 -10.99 4.91 1.55
N PHE A 38 -12.11 4.22 1.74
CA PHE A 38 -13.33 4.47 0.99
C PHE A 38 -14.16 5.55 1.66
N LYS A 39 -14.60 6.54 0.88
CA LYS A 39 -15.50 7.61 1.31
C LYS A 39 -16.77 7.57 0.48
N LEU A 40 -17.91 7.47 1.14
CA LEU A 40 -19.22 7.60 0.50
C LEU A 40 -19.42 9.04 0.00
N ASP A 41 -19.97 9.18 -1.20
CA ASP A 41 -20.31 10.49 -1.77
C ASP A 41 -21.62 11.04 -1.17
N ARG A 42 -22.49 10.13 -0.72
CA ARG A 42 -23.76 10.41 -0.04
C ARG A 42 -24.17 9.20 0.80
N ASP A 43 -25.22 9.36 1.59
CA ASP A 43 -25.80 8.26 2.37
C ASP A 43 -26.25 7.09 1.47
N LEU A 44 -26.28 5.90 2.07
CA LEU A 44 -26.66 4.67 1.37
C LEU A 44 -28.13 4.71 0.96
N ASP A 45 -28.41 4.44 -0.31
CA ASP A 45 -29.76 4.28 -0.85
C ASP A 45 -30.25 2.85 -0.59
N ARG A 46 -31.50 2.67 -0.15
CA ARG A 46 -32.10 1.33 0.00
C ARG A 46 -32.89 0.95 -1.25
N HIS A 47 -32.42 -0.04 -2.00
CA HIS A 47 -33.07 -0.55 -3.20
C HIS A 47 -33.31 -2.06 -3.10
N LYS A 48 -34.58 -2.49 -3.22
CA LYS A 48 -35.00 -3.91 -3.15
C LYS A 48 -34.42 -4.65 -1.92
N GLY A 49 -34.41 -3.98 -0.77
CA GLY A 49 -33.89 -4.55 0.49
C GLY A 49 -32.37 -4.54 0.64
N ARG A 50 -31.60 -4.07 -0.36
CA ARG A 50 -30.14 -3.91 -0.28
C ARG A 50 -29.76 -2.44 -0.13
N PHE A 51 -28.64 -2.17 0.52
CA PHE A 51 -28.04 -0.83 0.55
C PHE A 51 -27.09 -0.67 -0.64
N ILE A 52 -27.27 0.40 -1.41
CA ILE A 52 -26.44 0.75 -2.56
C ILE A 52 -25.85 2.14 -2.27
N GLY A 53 -24.53 2.24 -2.37
CA GLY A 53 -23.81 3.50 -2.17
C GLY A 53 -22.89 3.77 -3.34
N LEU A 54 -22.70 5.05 -3.64
CA LEU A 54 -21.61 5.53 -4.49
C LEU A 54 -20.56 6.18 -3.60
N GLY A 55 -19.30 6.05 -3.98
CA GLY A 55 -18.20 6.64 -3.24
C GLY A 55 -16.89 6.55 -4.01
N ARG A 56 -15.84 7.06 -3.39
CA ARG A 56 -14.49 7.15 -3.95
C ARG A 56 -13.49 6.53 -2.99
N ILE A 57 -12.47 5.89 -3.55
CA ILE A 57 -11.27 5.51 -2.81
C ILE A 57 -10.36 6.75 -2.78
N LEU A 58 -9.99 7.17 -1.59
CA LEU A 58 -9.10 8.29 -1.32
C LEU A 58 -7.76 7.76 -0.80
N CYS A 59 -6.68 8.49 -1.08
CA CYS A 59 -5.36 8.23 -0.52
C CYS A 59 -5.06 9.27 0.56
N SER A 60 -4.40 8.84 1.63
CA SER A 60 -3.97 9.70 2.74
C SER A 60 -2.76 10.56 2.38
N ILE A 61 -2.00 10.17 1.35
CA ILE A 61 -0.90 10.97 0.82
C ILE A 61 -1.48 12.04 -0.13
N LEU A 62 -1.04 13.28 0.04
CA LEU A 62 -1.42 14.38 -0.85
C LEU A 62 -0.88 14.12 -2.25
N GLY A 63 -1.72 14.28 -3.28
CA GLY A 63 -1.29 14.03 -4.67
C GLY A 63 -0.16 14.92 -5.19
N LYS A 64 0.14 16.03 -4.49
CA LYS A 64 1.27 16.93 -4.79
C LYS A 64 2.59 16.46 -4.15
N ASP A 65 2.50 15.53 -3.20
CA ASP A 65 3.67 14.96 -2.56
C ASP A 65 4.41 14.07 -3.57
N PRO A 66 5.71 14.26 -3.80
CA PRO A 66 6.51 13.38 -4.66
C PRO A 66 6.39 11.90 -4.29
N ALA A 67 6.20 11.57 -3.00
CA ALA A 67 6.00 10.21 -2.52
C ALA A 67 4.73 9.58 -3.08
N PHE A 68 3.67 10.36 -3.34
CA PHE A 68 2.46 9.85 -3.97
C PHE A 68 2.71 9.38 -5.41
N LEU A 69 3.43 10.20 -6.20
CA LEU A 69 3.75 9.86 -7.58
C LEU A 69 4.63 8.61 -7.66
N GLU A 70 5.61 8.49 -6.77
CA GLU A 70 6.47 7.31 -6.71
C GLU A 70 5.70 6.05 -6.29
N LEU A 71 4.85 6.16 -5.27
CA LEU A 71 3.98 5.06 -4.83
C LEU A 71 3.07 4.56 -5.97
N ILE A 72 2.42 5.47 -6.71
CA ILE A 72 1.54 5.10 -7.81
C ILE A 72 2.33 4.46 -8.96
N LYS A 73 3.53 4.96 -9.29
CA LYS A 73 4.39 4.33 -10.31
C LYS A 73 4.74 2.89 -9.95
N GLN A 74 5.10 2.63 -8.69
CA GLN A 74 5.43 1.29 -8.21
C GLN A 74 4.21 0.36 -8.28
N LEU A 75 3.05 0.82 -7.81
CA LEU A 75 1.80 0.05 -7.89
C LEU A 75 1.37 -0.28 -9.33
N LEU A 76 1.62 0.63 -10.27
CA LEU A 76 1.32 0.41 -11.69
C LEU A 76 2.35 -0.52 -12.36
N ALA A 77 3.60 -0.54 -11.90
CA ALA A 77 4.63 -1.43 -12.41
C ALA A 77 4.36 -2.90 -12.05
N ASP A 78 3.75 -3.16 -10.89
CA ASP A 78 3.36 -4.51 -10.46
C ASP A 78 2.13 -5.07 -11.20
N LEU A 79 1.46 -4.26 -12.01
CA LEU A 79 0.29 -4.64 -12.83
C LEU A 79 0.64 -5.00 -14.28
N ALA A 80 1.90 -4.82 -14.70
CA ALA A 80 2.40 -5.09 -16.06
C ALA A 80 3.17 -6.41 -16.15
#